data_AF-A0A2M8FAZ1-F1
#
_entry.id   AF-A0A2M8FAZ1-F1
#
_cell.length_a   1.000
_cell.length_b   1.000
_cell.length_c   1.000
_cell.angle_alpha   90.00
_cell.angle_beta   90.00
_cell.angle_gamma   90.00
#
_symmetry.space_group_name_H-M   'P 1'
#
loop_
_entity.id
_entity.type
_entity.pdbx_description
1 polymer ?
#
loop_
_entity_poly.entity_id
_entity_poly.type
_entity_poly.pdbx_seq_one_letter_code
_entity_poly.pdbx_strand_id
1 'polypeptide(L)'
;MSVAIPLYIFLFIYFVFLAVFLSFSLINFYHVIITASFTLVSFTMSFFILAITILTLYLTASLLSGVDWQTTVLVFDSSWFSGPSGPSF
;
A
#
# COMPACT_ATOMS: atom_id res chain seq x y z
N MET A 1 16.78 -9.17 -22.37
CA MET A 1 15.94 -7.97 -22.26
C MET A 1 15.45 -7.88 -20.83
N SER A 2 15.84 -6.83 -20.11
CA SER A 2 15.30 -6.53 -18.79
C SER A 2 14.60 -5.17 -18.81
N VAL A 3 13.49 -5.07 -18.09
CA VAL A 3 12.74 -3.83 -17.90
C VAL A 3 12.76 -3.52 -16.41
N ALA A 4 13.36 -2.39 -16.07
CA ALA A 4 13.42 -1.88 -14.71
C ALA A 4 12.68 -0.56 -14.62
N ILE A 5 11.88 -0.39 -13.57
CA ILE A 5 11.05 0.78 -13.33
C ILE A 5 11.45 1.38 -11.97
N PRO A 6 11.68 2.69 -11.86
CA PRO A 6 11.95 3.32 -10.58
C PRO A 6 10.82 3.09 -9.56
N LEU A 7 11.21 2.84 -8.30
CA LEU A 7 10.29 2.55 -7.20
C LEU A 7 9.25 3.65 -6.97
N TYR A 8 9.61 4.92 -7.19
CA TYR A 8 8.69 6.04 -6.97
C TYR A 8 7.37 5.91 -7.74
N ILE A 9 7.35 5.28 -8.92
CA ILE A 9 6.12 5.11 -9.71
C ILE A 9 5.10 4.26 -8.94
N PHE A 10 5.57 3.16 -8.35
CA PHE A 10 4.73 2.29 -7.51
C PHE A 10 4.29 2.99 -6.23
N LEU A 11 5.20 3.73 -5.59
CA LEU A 11 4.90 4.47 -4.36
C LEU A 11 3.84 5.56 -4.59
N PHE A 12 3.88 6.29 -5.71
CA PHE A 12 2.87 7.29 -6.03
C PHE A 12 1.47 6.68 -6.19
N ILE A 13 1.35 5.58 -6.94
CA ILE A 13 0.07 4.89 -7.11
C ILE A 13 -0.45 4.40 -5.74
N TYR A 14 0.44 3.85 -4.92
CA TYR A 14 0.13 3.41 -3.58
C TYR A 14 -0.32 4.57 -2.66
N PHE A 15 0.31 5.74 -2.74
CA PHE A 15 -0.11 6.92 -1.98
C PHE A 15 -1.47 7.47 -2.39
N VAL A 16 -1.78 7.46 -3.70
CA VAL A 16 -3.12 7.82 -4.18
C VAL A 16 -4.16 6.87 -3.59
N PHE A 17 -3.88 5.56 -3.60
CA PHE A 17 -4.75 4.57 -2.96
C PHE A 17 -4.92 4.84 -1.45
N LEU A 18 -3.83 5.10 -0.72
CA LEU A 18 -3.89 5.45 0.71
C LEU A 18 -4.70 6.71 0.98
N ALA A 19 -4.56 7.74 0.15
CA ALA A 19 -5.31 9.00 0.31
C ALA A 19 -6.82 8.79 0.12
N VAL A 20 -7.20 8.01 -0.91
CA VAL A 20 -8.60 7.63 -1.14
C VAL A 20 -9.14 6.80 0.03
N PHE A 21 -8.38 5.78 0.45
CA PHE A 21 -8.77 4.92 1.56
C PHE A 21 -8.93 5.70 2.88
N LEU A 22 -8.00 6.60 3.20
CA LEU A 22 -8.09 7.49 4.36
C LEU A 22 -9.33 8.39 4.29
N SER A 23 -9.61 8.97 3.12
CA SER A 23 -10.78 9.83 2.93
C SER A 23 -12.08 9.08 3.21
N PHE A 24 -12.24 7.86 2.67
CA PHE A 24 -13.41 7.02 2.95
C PHE A 24 -13.48 6.56 4.41
N SER A 25 -12.35 6.25 5.04
CA SER A 25 -12.28 5.88 6.46
C SER A 25 -12.77 7.02 7.35
N LEU A 26 -12.31 8.25 7.08
CA LEU A 26 -12.74 9.46 7.79
C LEU A 26 -14.22 9.78 7.59
N ILE A 27 -14.72 9.70 6.35
CA ILE A 27 -16.14 9.94 6.04
C ILE A 27 -17.03 8.94 6.78
N ASN A 28 -16.67 7.65 6.78
CA ASN A 28 -17.43 6.63 7.50
C ASN A 28 -17.42 6.89 9.01
N PHE A 29 -16.27 7.23 9.57
CA PHE A 29 -16.17 7.53 11.01
C PHE A 29 -16.97 8.79 11.38
N TYR A 30 -16.90 9.84 10.56
CA TYR A 30 -17.70 11.05 10.73
C TYR A 30 -19.20 10.77 10.67
N HIS A 31 -19.65 9.94 9.71
CA HIS A 31 -21.04 9.55 9.59
C HIS A 31 -21.56 8.85 10.85
N VAL A 32 -20.79 7.91 11.42
CA VAL A 32 -21.15 7.23 12.68
C VAL A 32 -21.36 8.21 13.84
N ILE A 33 -20.52 9.25 13.93
CA ILE A 33 -20.64 10.28 14.97
C ILE A 33 -21.90 11.13 14.77
N ILE A 34 -22.13 11.62 13.54
CA ILE A 34 -23.24 12.54 13.22
C ILE A 34 -24.60 11.85 13.33
N THR A 35 -24.73 10.60 12.86
CA THR A 35 -26.02 9.90 12.90
C THR A 35 -26.36 9.36 14.28
N ALA A 36 -25.47 9.55 15.27
CA ALA A 36 -25.56 8.94 16.60
C ALA A 36 -25.82 7.43 16.56
N SER A 37 -25.41 6.77 15.47
CA SER A 37 -25.60 5.33 15.23
C SER A 37 -24.51 4.55 15.96
N PHE A 38 -24.44 4.72 17.28
CA PHE A 38 -23.54 4.00 18.18
C PHE A 38 -24.05 2.59 18.47
N THR A 39 -24.60 1.90 17.46
CA THR A 39 -24.69 0.45 17.59
C THR A 39 -23.26 -0.04 17.80
N LEU A 40 -23.07 -0.82 18.87
CA LEU A 40 -21.73 -1.21 19.32
C LEU A 40 -20.91 -1.81 18.16
N VAL A 41 -21.57 -2.59 17.30
CA VAL A 41 -20.97 -3.18 16.11
C VAL A 41 -20.46 -2.13 15.11
N SER A 42 -21.29 -1.16 14.71
CA SER A 42 -20.89 -0.15 13.72
C SER A 42 -19.77 0.75 14.24
N PHE A 43 -19.86 1.19 15.50
CA PHE A 43 -18.80 1.98 16.12
C PHE A 43 -17.48 1.22 16.22
N THR A 44 -17.51 -0.01 16.75
CA THR A 44 -16.31 -0.82 16.92
C THR A 44 -15.65 -1.13 15.59
N MET A 45 -16.42 -1.50 14.55
CA MET A 45 -15.87 -1.74 13.21
C MET A 45 -15.22 -0.49 12.61
N SER A 46 -15.91 0.66 12.65
CA SER A 46 -15.36 1.91 12.12
C SER A 46 -14.12 2.38 12.89
N PHE A 47 -14.09 2.18 14.21
CA PHE A 47 -12.92 2.46 15.04
C PHE A 47 -11.71 1.60 14.63
N PHE A 48 -11.89 0.28 14.46
CA PHE A 48 -10.79 -0.59 14.04
C PHE A 48 -10.31 -0.29 12.62
N ILE A 49 -11.22 0.01 11.68
CA ILE A 49 -10.84 0.43 10.33
C ILE A 49 -9.98 1.70 10.40
N LEU A 50 -10.39 2.70 11.18
CA LEU A 50 -9.62 3.93 11.37
C LEU A 50 -8.26 3.66 12.03
N ALA A 51 -8.22 2.85 13.09
CA ALA A 51 -6.99 2.50 13.79
C ALA A 51 -5.98 1.78 12.87
N ILE A 52 -6.44 0.80 12.08
CA ILE A 52 -5.60 0.09 11.10
C ILE A 52 -5.16 1.04 9.97
N THR A 53 -6.01 1.99 9.56
CA THR A 53 -5.64 3.02 8.58
C THR A 53 -4.48 3.86 9.11
N ILE A 54 -4.59 4.37 10.34
CA ILE A 54 -3.55 5.18 10.99
C ILE A 54 -2.26 4.36 11.17
N LEU A 55 -2.38 3.11 11.63
CA LEU A 55 -1.23 2.22 11.79
C LEU A 55 -0.52 1.97 10.44
N THR A 56 -1.29 1.76 9.37
CA THR A 56 -0.75 1.58 8.01
C THR A 56 0.02 2.83 7.57
N LEU A 57 -0.53 4.03 7.77
CA LEU A 57 0.16 5.29 7.45
C LEU A 57 1.45 5.46 8.25
N TYR A 58 1.42 5.15 9.54
CA TYR A 58 2.59 5.21 10.42
C TYR A 58 3.69 4.23 9.98
N LEU A 59 3.33 2.96 9.74
CA LEU A 59 4.28 1.93 9.29
C LEU A 59 4.86 2.27 7.92
N THR A 60 4.03 2.75 6.99
CA THR A 60 4.49 3.23 5.68
C THR A 60 5.50 4.36 5.86
N ALA A 61 5.20 5.39 6.65
CA ALA A 61 6.14 6.49 6.90
C ALA A 61 7.45 6.00 7.54
N SER A 62 7.37 5.08 8.51
CA SER A 62 8.54 4.48 9.16
C SER A 62 9.40 3.70 8.17
N LEU A 63 8.79 2.84 7.35
CA LEU A 63 9.49 1.99 6.38
C LEU A 63 10.11 2.81 5.26
N LEU A 64 9.51 3.94 4.86
CA LEU A 64 10.03 4.78 3.78
C LEU A 64 11.15 5.73 4.22
N SER A 65 11.36 5.95 5.51
CA SER A 65 12.27 6.97 6.05
C SER A 65 13.76 6.82 5.68
N GLY A 66 14.17 5.66 5.17
CA GLY A 66 15.53 5.38 4.70
C GLY A 66 15.60 4.74 3.31
N VAL A 67 14.48 4.70 2.59
CA VAL A 67 14.41 4.09 1.25
C VAL A 67 14.82 5.13 0.21
N ASP A 68 15.67 4.73 -0.74
CA ASP A 68 15.92 5.52 -1.95
C ASP A 68 14.77 5.28 -2.95
N TRP A 69 14.05 6.34 -3.30
CA TRP A 69 12.88 6.27 -4.19
C TRP A 69 13.27 6.13 -5.66
N GLN A 70 14.53 6.45 -6.00
CA GLN A 70 15.08 6.28 -7.34
C GLN A 70 15.59 4.85 -7.57
N THR A 71 15.61 4.00 -6.53
CA THR A 71 15.99 2.60 -6.69
C THR A 71 15.14 1.92 -7.76
N THR A 72 15.80 1.23 -8.68
CA THR A 72 15.13 0.59 -9.81
C THR A 72 14.64 -0.79 -9.39
N VAL A 73 13.34 -1.02 -9.53
CA VAL A 73 12.76 -2.35 -9.34
C VAL A 73 12.79 -3.08 -10.68
N LEU A 74 13.38 -4.27 -10.70
CA LEU A 74 13.37 -5.15 -11.86
C LEU A 74 11.96 -5.74 -12.01
N VAL A 75 11.22 -5.28 -13.04
CA VAL A 75 9.81 -5.68 -13.26
C VAL A 75 9.72 -6.86 -14.20
N PHE A 76 10.66 -6.96 -15.15
CA PHE A 76 10.73 -8.06 -16.10
C PHE A 76 12.18 -8.37 -16.44
N ASP A 77 12.52 -9.65 -16.47
CA ASP A 77 13.76 -10.12 -17.08
C ASP A 77 13.48 -11.33 -17.96
N SER A 78 13.92 -11.27 -19.21
CA SER A 78 13.80 -12.38 -20.15
C SER A 78 14.51 -13.65 -19.67
N SER A 79 15.53 -13.52 -18.81
CA SER A 79 16.27 -14.65 -18.25
C SER A 79 15.45 -15.52 -17.29
N TRP A 80 14.32 -15.02 -16.80
CA TRP A 80 13.38 -15.82 -16.00
C TRP A 80 12.72 -16.95 -16.79
N PHE A 81 12.69 -16.82 -18.13
CA PHE A 81 12.08 -17.79 -19.04
C PHE A 81 13.11 -18.61 -19.82
N SER A 82 14.40 -18.26 -19.74
CA SER A 82 15.44 -19.19 -20.12
C SER A 82 15.57 -20.22 -19.01
N GLY A 83 15.11 -21.45 -19.26
CA GLY A 83 15.43 -22.60 -18.42
C GLY A 83 16.96 -22.73 -18.22
N PRO A 84 17.43 -23.55 -17.26
CA PRO A 84 18.86 -23.62 -16.94
C PRO A 84 19.68 -23.86 -18.21
N SER A 85 20.38 -22.83 -18.66
CA SER A 85 21.30 -22.91 -19.80
C SER A 85 22.66 -23.38 -19.29
N GLY A 86 22.68 -24.61 -18.77
CA GLY A 86 23.89 -25.37 -18.48
C GLY A 86 23.99 -26.53 -19.46
N PRO A 87 25.18 -26.89 -19.95
CA PRO A 87 25.33 -27.99 -20.88
C PRO A 87 24.87 -29.29 -20.20
N SER A 88 24.06 -30.06 -20.89
CA SER A 88 23.86 -31.47 -20.55
C SER A 88 25.10 -32.26 -20.98
N PHE A 89 26.26 -32.03 -20.35
CA PHE A 89 27.47 -32.88 -20.39
C PHE A 89 28.32 -32.65 -19.14
#